data_AF-A0A9D7TWC0-F1
#
_entry.id   AF-A0A9D7TWC0-F1
#
_cell.length_a   1.000
_cell.length_b   1.000
_cell.length_c   1.000
_cell.angle_alpha   90.00
_cell.angle_beta   90.00
_cell.angle_gamma   90.00
#
_symmetry.space_group_name_H-M   'P 1'
#
loop_
_entity.id
_entity.type
_entity.pdbx_description
1 polymer ?
#
loop_
_entity_poly.entity_id
_entity_poly.type
_entity_poly.pdbx_seq_one_letter_code
_entity_poly.pdbx_strand_id
1 'polypeptide(L)'
;MALSQISFDFEDAFLPKAKEVVKPVVQKTAAEPVIVVKEEKKKSTRGRMSLKDMDATVDLIEVPEDDVLFEKSYYSIGKVAAMFKVNQSLLRFWENEFDILKPKKNGKGDRLFRPEDVKNLKLIYSLIRERKYTIEGAKDFIKKNNKVDEKFAMIESMKKLKGFLLELKANL
;
A
#
# COMPACT_ATOMS: atom_id res chain seq x y z
N MET A 1 63.62 36.81 3.45
CA MET A 1 62.29 36.18 3.29
C MET A 1 61.47 37.07 2.37
N ALA A 2 61.13 36.58 1.18
CA ALA A 2 60.40 37.35 0.18
C ALA A 2 59.24 36.49 -0.34
N LEU A 3 58.03 37.01 -0.20
CA LEU A 3 56.79 36.45 -0.71
C LEU A 3 56.73 36.68 -2.22
N SER A 4 56.70 35.60 -2.99
CA SER A 4 56.41 35.66 -4.43
C SER A 4 54.90 35.84 -4.64
N GLN A 5 54.54 37.02 -5.12
CA GLN A 5 53.22 37.37 -5.62
C GLN A 5 52.90 36.54 -6.88
N ILE A 6 51.75 35.88 -6.91
CA ILE A 6 51.20 35.27 -8.11
C ILE A 6 50.33 36.34 -8.79
N SER A 7 50.82 36.87 -9.90
CA SER A 7 50.03 37.60 -10.89
C SER A 7 49.39 36.60 -11.84
N PHE A 8 48.06 36.57 -11.91
CA PHE A 8 47.34 35.83 -12.95
C PHE A 8 46.51 36.84 -13.75
N ASP A 9 46.91 37.00 -15.01
CA ASP A 9 46.27 37.83 -16.02
C ASP A 9 44.83 37.38 -16.27
N PHE A 10 43.93 38.34 -16.19
CA PHE A 10 42.50 38.21 -16.45
C PHE A 10 42.17 39.08 -17.65
N GLU A 11 42.23 38.52 -18.86
CA GLU A 11 41.72 39.16 -20.07
C GLU A 11 41.38 38.07 -21.10
N ASP A 12 40.11 37.69 -21.18
CA ASP A 12 39.36 37.87 -22.44
C ASP A 12 37.86 37.60 -22.19
N ALA A 13 37.06 38.61 -22.48
CA ALA A 13 35.62 38.61 -22.28
C ALA A 13 34.91 38.07 -23.54
N PHE A 14 33.91 37.18 -23.38
CA PHE A 14 32.71 37.20 -24.23
C PHE A 14 31.58 36.32 -23.66
N LEU A 15 30.48 36.96 -23.27
CA LEU A 15 29.13 36.36 -23.16
C LEU A 15 28.38 36.58 -24.50
N PRO A 16 27.16 36.05 -24.75
CA PRO A 16 26.51 34.78 -24.38
C PRO A 16 25.77 34.13 -25.60
N LYS A 17 25.28 32.87 -25.51
CA LYS A 17 24.01 32.47 -26.18
C LYS A 17 23.41 31.14 -25.69
N ALA A 18 22.07 31.11 -25.72
CA ALA A 18 21.16 30.10 -25.19
C ALA A 18 21.37 28.69 -25.78
N LYS A 19 21.17 27.66 -24.96
CA LYS A 19 21.06 26.26 -25.40
C LYS A 19 19.65 26.00 -25.90
N GLU A 20 19.56 25.64 -27.18
CA GLU A 20 18.37 25.17 -27.86
C GLU A 20 17.90 23.80 -27.36
N VAL A 21 16.58 23.67 -27.29
CA VAL A 21 15.84 22.45 -26.96
C VAL A 21 15.84 21.53 -28.18
N VAL A 22 16.58 20.41 -28.11
CA VAL A 22 16.49 19.33 -29.09
C VAL A 22 15.64 18.19 -28.51
N LYS A 23 14.46 17.98 -29.11
CA LYS A 23 13.53 16.87 -28.83
C LYS A 23 14.10 15.56 -29.41
N PRO A 24 14.00 14.41 -28.74
CA PRO A 24 14.19 13.15 -29.44
C PRO A 24 12.92 12.77 -30.22
N VAL A 25 13.14 12.41 -31.48
CA VAL A 25 12.18 12.02 -32.50
C VAL A 25 11.66 10.60 -32.25
N VAL A 26 10.35 10.45 -32.40
CA VAL A 26 9.55 9.22 -32.30
C VAL A 26 9.86 8.27 -33.46
N GLN A 27 10.24 7.02 -33.17
CA GLN A 27 10.16 5.93 -34.14
C GLN A 27 8.79 5.23 -33.99
N LYS A 28 8.07 5.11 -35.11
CA LYS A 28 6.76 4.45 -35.22
C LYS A 28 6.96 2.95 -35.43
N THR A 29 6.41 2.13 -34.55
CA THR A 29 6.02 0.75 -34.82
C THR A 29 4.61 0.50 -34.29
N ALA A 30 3.91 -0.42 -34.95
CA ALA A 30 2.47 -0.53 -35.07
C ALA A 30 1.71 -0.76 -33.75
N ALA A 31 0.46 -0.28 -33.76
CA ALA A 31 -0.46 -0.25 -32.65
C ALA A 31 -1.07 -1.62 -32.32
N GLU A 32 -0.87 -2.07 -31.08
CA GLU A 32 -1.91 -2.76 -30.31
C GLU A 32 -2.56 -1.72 -29.39
N PRO A 33 -3.89 -1.71 -29.22
CA PRO A 33 -4.54 -0.70 -28.38
C PRO A 33 -4.22 -1.00 -26.92
N VAL A 34 -3.13 -0.41 -26.42
CA VAL A 34 -2.90 -0.25 -24.99
C VAL A 34 -4.05 0.62 -24.49
N ILE A 35 -5.03 -0.01 -23.85
CA ILE A 35 -6.06 0.67 -23.09
C ILE A 35 -5.32 1.38 -21.97
N VAL A 36 -5.00 2.66 -22.20
CA VAL A 36 -4.48 3.56 -21.19
C VAL A 36 -5.58 3.71 -20.16
N VAL A 37 -5.53 2.90 -19.10
CA VAL A 37 -6.29 3.16 -17.89
C VAL A 37 -5.75 4.48 -17.34
N LYS A 38 -6.43 5.57 -17.67
CA LYS A 38 -6.25 6.85 -16.97
C LYS A 38 -6.56 6.57 -15.51
N GLU A 39 -5.53 6.48 -14.67
CA GLU A 39 -5.69 6.66 -13.24
C GLU A 39 -6.24 8.09 -13.03
N GLU A 40 -7.56 8.19 -12.86
CA GLU A 40 -8.17 9.41 -12.40
C GLU A 40 -7.67 9.70 -10.99
N LYS A 41 -6.67 10.58 -10.88
CA LYS A 41 -6.35 11.26 -9.62
C LYS A 41 -7.60 12.04 -9.19
N LYS A 42 -8.41 11.45 -8.31
CA LYS A 42 -9.53 12.13 -7.66
C LYS A 42 -8.99 13.41 -7.01
N LYS A 43 -9.44 14.58 -7.50
CA LYS A 43 -9.09 15.88 -6.92
C LYS A 43 -9.41 15.85 -5.43
N SER A 44 -8.41 16.03 -4.57
CA SER A 44 -8.64 16.25 -3.15
C SER A 44 -9.36 17.59 -2.99
N THR A 45 -10.66 17.55 -2.72
CA THR A 45 -11.38 18.72 -2.21
C THR A 45 -10.62 19.20 -0.97
N ARG A 46 -10.24 20.48 -0.93
CA ARG A 46 -9.55 21.09 0.22
C ARG A 46 -10.50 21.06 1.42
N GLY A 47 -10.48 19.97 2.18
CA GLY A 47 -11.40 19.74 3.29
C GLY A 47 -11.28 18.31 3.81
N ARG A 48 -11.75 18.09 5.04
CA ARG A 48 -11.86 16.76 5.62
C ARG A 48 -12.77 15.91 4.74
N MET A 49 -12.32 14.72 4.38
CA MET A 49 -13.10 13.78 3.57
C MET A 49 -14.40 13.42 4.28
N SER A 50 -15.46 13.19 3.51
CA SER A 50 -16.73 12.74 4.08
C SER A 50 -16.58 11.34 4.65
N LEU A 51 -17.25 11.05 5.77
CA LEU A 51 -17.19 9.74 6.43
C LEU A 51 -17.65 8.61 5.49
N LYS A 52 -18.55 8.92 4.55
CA LYS A 52 -19.10 7.98 3.57
C LYS A 52 -18.09 7.57 2.50
N ASP A 53 -17.24 8.50 2.06
CA ASP A 53 -16.18 8.20 1.08
C ASP A 53 -15.12 7.26 1.67
N MET A 54 -14.95 7.28 2.99
CA MET A 54 -14.08 6.34 3.70
C MET A 54 -14.69 4.95 3.79
N ASP A 55 -15.98 4.85 4.10
CA ASP A 55 -16.70 3.57 4.20
C ASP A 55 -16.77 2.85 2.84
N ALA A 56 -16.88 3.58 1.72
CA ALA A 56 -16.89 2.97 0.37
C ALA A 56 -15.54 2.34 -0.07
N THR A 57 -14.43 2.65 0.61
CA THR A 57 -13.13 2.00 0.34
C THR A 57 -12.99 0.64 1.00
N VAL A 58 -13.93 0.26 1.86
CA VAL A 58 -13.87 -0.96 2.68
C VAL A 58 -14.04 -2.23 1.83
N ASP A 59 -14.74 -2.15 0.69
CA ASP A 59 -15.04 -3.30 -0.18
C ASP A 59 -13.96 -3.59 -1.24
N LEU A 60 -12.89 -2.79 -1.29
CA LEU A 60 -11.84 -2.84 -2.34
C LEU A 60 -10.52 -3.40 -1.83
N ILE A 61 -10.56 -4.35 -0.90
CA ILE A 61 -9.37 -5.05 -0.42
C ILE A 61 -8.92 -6.06 -1.48
N GLU A 62 -7.73 -5.86 -2.04
CA GLU A 62 -7.09 -6.79 -2.96
C GLU A 62 -6.02 -7.58 -2.21
N VAL A 63 -6.45 -8.30 -1.16
CA VAL A 63 -5.55 -9.22 -0.47
C VAL A 63 -5.58 -10.54 -1.23
N PRO A 64 -4.42 -11.01 -1.75
CA PRO A 64 -4.33 -12.30 -2.42
C PRO A 64 -4.77 -13.44 -1.51
N GLU A 65 -5.21 -14.53 -2.12
CA GLU A 65 -5.51 -15.78 -1.43
C GLU A 65 -4.34 -16.23 -0.55
N ASP A 66 -4.67 -16.92 0.55
CA ASP A 66 -3.68 -17.41 1.53
C ASP A 66 -2.57 -18.24 0.87
N ASP A 67 -2.89 -19.03 -0.15
CA ASP A 67 -1.92 -19.86 -0.88
C ASP A 67 -0.81 -19.03 -1.54
N VAL A 68 -1.18 -17.91 -2.16
CA VAL A 68 -0.22 -16.97 -2.78
C VAL A 68 0.59 -16.24 -1.71
N LEU A 69 0.00 -15.99 -0.54
CA LEU A 69 0.70 -15.34 0.56
C LEU A 69 1.82 -16.21 1.13
N PHE A 70 1.68 -17.54 1.17
CA PHE A 70 2.71 -18.43 1.72
C PHE A 70 3.90 -18.71 0.79
N GLU A 71 3.80 -18.37 -0.50
CA GLU A 71 4.95 -18.52 -1.42
C GLU A 71 6.17 -17.71 -0.97
N LYS A 72 5.95 -16.56 -0.33
CA LYS A 72 7.02 -15.70 0.18
C LYS A 72 6.96 -15.58 1.70
N SER A 73 8.07 -15.85 2.37
CA SER A 73 8.12 -15.83 3.84
C SER A 73 8.07 -14.43 4.46
N TYR A 74 8.41 -13.38 3.71
CA TYR A 74 8.46 -12.00 4.22
C TYR A 74 7.97 -10.97 3.20
N TYR A 75 7.14 -10.04 3.67
CA TYR A 75 6.61 -8.91 2.92
C TYR A 75 7.09 -7.60 3.52
N SER A 76 7.48 -6.65 2.66
CA SER A 76 7.78 -5.28 3.12
C SER A 76 6.47 -4.55 3.46
N ILE A 77 6.54 -3.62 4.42
CA ILE A 77 5.38 -2.79 4.80
C ILE A 77 4.72 -2.08 3.61
N GLY A 78 5.50 -1.69 2.60
CA GLY A 78 4.98 -1.06 1.38
C GLY A 78 4.11 -1.99 0.55
N LYS A 79 4.52 -3.27 0.39
CA LYS A 79 3.72 -4.27 -0.33
C LYS A 79 2.44 -4.58 0.44
N VAL A 80 2.52 -4.71 1.76
CA VAL A 80 1.34 -4.92 2.63
C VAL A 80 0.38 -3.74 2.53
N ALA A 81 0.88 -2.50 2.64
CA ALA A 81 0.07 -1.29 2.49
C ALA A 81 -0.67 -1.23 1.16
N ALA A 82 -0.03 -1.63 0.05
CA ALA A 82 -0.64 -1.69 -1.26
C ALA A 82 -1.79 -2.71 -1.34
N MET A 83 -1.60 -3.93 -0.81
CA MET A 83 -2.64 -4.98 -0.80
C MET A 83 -3.90 -4.57 -0.04
N PHE A 84 -3.72 -3.90 1.11
CA PHE A 84 -4.84 -3.42 1.92
C PHE A 84 -5.34 -2.03 1.52
N LYS A 85 -4.67 -1.36 0.57
CA LYS A 85 -4.91 0.06 0.19
C LYS A 85 -4.95 1.01 1.39
N VAL A 86 -4.12 0.74 2.40
CA VAL A 86 -3.99 1.55 3.62
C VAL A 86 -2.66 2.28 3.65
N ASN A 87 -2.59 3.35 4.44
CA ASN A 87 -1.33 4.05 4.67
C ASN A 87 -0.36 3.17 5.48
N GLN A 88 0.93 3.19 5.12
CA GLN A 88 1.99 2.52 5.89
C GLN A 88 1.97 2.93 7.37
N SER A 89 1.76 4.22 7.67
CA SER A 89 1.69 4.73 9.06
C SER A 89 0.57 4.07 9.88
N LEU A 90 -0.53 3.66 9.25
CA LEU A 90 -1.61 2.95 9.93
C LEU A 90 -1.18 1.53 10.30
N LEU A 91 -0.51 0.82 9.38
CA LEU A 91 0.07 -0.49 9.69
C LEU A 91 1.12 -0.38 10.81
N ARG A 92 1.90 0.71 10.79
CA ARG A 92 2.88 0.98 11.85
C ARG A 92 2.24 1.19 13.21
N PHE A 93 1.08 1.84 13.22
CA PHE A 93 0.30 2.07 14.42
C PHE A 93 -0.34 0.77 14.94
N TRP A 94 -0.93 -0.04 14.05
CA TRP A 94 -1.49 -1.33 14.42
C TRP A 94 -0.45 -2.30 15.00
N GLU A 95 0.77 -2.33 14.48
CA GLU A 95 1.86 -3.10 15.09
C GLU A 95 2.10 -2.74 16.56
N ASN A 96 2.00 -1.46 16.92
CA ASN A 96 2.23 -1.03 18.29
C ASN A 96 1.05 -1.40 19.21
N GLU A 97 -0.18 -1.41 18.69
CA GLU A 97 -1.39 -1.68 19.48
C GLU A 97 -1.66 -3.18 19.66
N PHE A 98 -1.38 -3.97 18.63
CA PHE A 98 -1.69 -5.39 18.58
C PHE A 98 -0.45 -6.25 18.83
N ASP A 99 -0.34 -6.82 20.03
CA ASP A 99 0.76 -7.69 20.46
C ASP A 99 0.88 -9.00 19.63
N ILE A 100 -0.16 -9.33 18.86
CA ILE A 100 -0.21 -10.49 17.95
C ILE A 100 0.66 -10.28 16.70
N LEU A 101 0.86 -9.03 16.29
CA LEU A 101 1.70 -8.68 15.15
C LEU A 101 3.14 -8.61 15.61
N LYS A 102 3.99 -9.48 15.07
CA LYS A 102 5.42 -9.50 15.43
C LYS A 102 6.30 -9.31 14.19
N PRO A 103 6.17 -8.16 13.49
CA PRO A 103 6.99 -7.90 12.32
C PRO A 103 8.47 -7.84 12.71
N LYS A 104 9.30 -8.45 11.89
CA LYS A 104 10.75 -8.42 12.08
C LYS A 104 11.27 -7.06 11.61
N LYS A 105 12.04 -6.39 12.48
CA LYS A 105 12.78 -5.18 12.09
C LYS A 105 14.08 -5.58 11.43
N ASN A 106 14.36 -5.01 10.26
CA ASN A 106 15.64 -5.12 9.58
C ASN A 106 16.67 -4.19 10.25
N GLY A 107 17.97 -4.38 10.01
CA GLY A 107 19.02 -3.50 10.53
C GLY A 107 18.90 -2.03 10.11
N LYS A 108 18.17 -1.76 9.01
CA LYS A 108 17.83 -0.41 8.54
C LYS A 108 16.58 0.20 9.17
N GLY A 109 15.86 -0.55 10.02
CA GLY A 109 14.58 -0.12 10.62
C GLY A 109 13.33 -0.42 9.79
N ASP A 110 13.47 -1.07 8.63
CA ASP A 110 12.33 -1.53 7.84
C ASP A 110 11.62 -2.70 8.50
N ARG A 111 10.28 -2.73 8.37
CA ARG A 111 9.44 -3.76 8.95
C ARG A 111 9.07 -4.81 7.91
N LEU A 112 9.31 -6.07 8.26
CA LEU A 112 9.03 -7.25 7.45
C LEU A 112 7.93 -8.06 8.13
N PHE A 113 6.81 -8.21 7.44
CA PHE A 113 5.65 -8.99 7.89
C PHE A 113 5.75 -10.41 7.38
N ARG A 114 5.46 -11.40 8.23
CA ARG A 114 5.26 -12.78 7.80
C ARG A 114 3.88 -12.95 7.16
N PRO A 115 3.66 -14.01 6.36
CA PRO A 115 2.32 -14.37 5.88
C PRO A 115 1.29 -14.43 7.01
N GLU A 116 1.67 -15.00 8.16
CA GLU A 116 0.80 -15.06 9.34
C GLU A 116 0.42 -13.68 9.89
N ASP A 117 1.36 -12.73 9.90
CA ASP A 117 1.06 -11.35 10.31
C ASP A 117 0.08 -10.70 9.32
N VAL A 118 0.18 -11.03 8.02
CA VAL A 118 -0.75 -10.53 6.98
C VAL A 118 -2.16 -11.09 7.21
N LYS A 119 -2.30 -12.36 7.61
CA LYS A 119 -3.60 -12.93 8.00
C LYS A 119 -4.19 -12.24 9.23
N ASN A 120 -3.37 -12.02 10.25
CA ASN A 120 -3.78 -11.30 11.45
C ASN A 120 -4.20 -9.85 11.14
N LEU A 121 -3.50 -9.19 10.22
CA LEU A 121 -3.87 -7.86 9.73
C LEU A 121 -5.23 -7.86 9.02
N LYS A 122 -5.50 -8.89 8.20
CA LYS A 122 -6.80 -9.07 7.53
C LYS A 122 -7.94 -9.23 8.55
N LEU A 123 -7.71 -10.03 9.59
CA LEU A 123 -8.65 -10.16 10.70
C LEU A 123 -8.90 -8.81 11.39
N ILE A 124 -7.84 -8.12 11.82
CA ILE A 124 -7.93 -6.81 12.49
C ILE A 124 -8.69 -5.80 11.62
N TYR A 125 -8.39 -5.76 10.33
CA TYR A 125 -9.07 -4.89 9.38
C TYR A 125 -10.57 -5.17 9.36
N SER A 126 -10.98 -6.44 9.26
CA SER A 126 -12.41 -6.80 9.24
C SER A 126 -13.14 -6.38 10.52
N LEU A 127 -12.48 -6.49 11.68
CA LEU A 127 -13.06 -6.09 12.96
C LEU A 127 -13.28 -4.57 13.02
N ILE A 128 -12.29 -3.79 12.62
CA ILE A 128 -12.35 -2.33 12.73
C ILE A 128 -13.25 -1.74 11.63
N ARG A 129 -13.16 -2.23 10.40
CA ARG A 129 -13.85 -1.63 9.25
C ARG A 129 -15.23 -2.21 9.00
N GLU A 130 -15.34 -3.54 8.91
CA GLU A 130 -16.64 -4.18 8.65
C GLU A 130 -17.53 -4.14 9.89
N ARG A 131 -16.97 -4.47 11.06
CA ARG A 131 -17.75 -4.57 12.30
C ARG A 131 -17.72 -3.32 13.19
N LYS A 132 -16.94 -2.31 12.81
CA LYS A 132 -16.85 -1.01 13.51
C LYS A 132 -16.44 -1.11 14.99
N TYR A 133 -15.59 -2.08 15.33
CA TYR A 133 -14.98 -2.14 16.67
C TYR A 133 -13.96 -1.00 16.85
N THR A 134 -13.83 -0.53 18.10
CA THR A 134 -12.69 0.30 18.51
C THR A 134 -11.41 -0.56 18.56
N ILE A 135 -10.24 0.08 18.55
CA ILE A 135 -8.94 -0.63 18.62
C ILE A 135 -8.87 -1.49 19.89
N GLU A 136 -9.27 -0.91 21.02
CA GLU A 136 -9.35 -1.62 22.31
C GLU A 136 -10.34 -2.79 22.25
N GLY A 137 -11.52 -2.57 21.67
CA GLY A 137 -12.53 -3.62 21.51
C GLY A 137 -12.07 -4.76 20.60
N ALA A 138 -11.32 -4.46 19.55
CA ALA A 138 -10.72 -5.47 18.67
C ALA A 138 -9.64 -6.27 19.39
N LYS A 139 -8.78 -5.62 20.20
CA LYS A 139 -7.76 -6.29 21.02
C LYS A 139 -8.40 -7.24 22.03
N ASP A 140 -9.46 -6.78 22.69
CA ASP A 140 -10.26 -7.57 23.62
C ASP A 140 -10.94 -8.77 22.95
N PHE A 141 -11.48 -8.57 21.74
CA PHE A 141 -12.14 -9.62 20.98
C PHE A 141 -11.17 -10.75 20.62
N ILE A 142 -9.96 -10.39 20.17
CA ILE A 142 -8.90 -11.35 19.84
C ILE A 142 -8.43 -12.09 21.10
N LYS A 143 -8.27 -11.39 22.23
CA LYS A 143 -7.84 -12.02 23.50
C LYS A 143 -8.89 -12.94 24.12
N LYS A 144 -10.17 -12.58 24.04
CA LYS A 144 -11.27 -13.31 24.72
C LYS A 144 -11.69 -14.58 23.99
N ASN A 145 -11.56 -14.62 22.68
CA ASN A 145 -12.07 -15.72 21.87
C ASN A 145 -10.91 -16.50 21.24
N ASN A 146 -10.56 -17.63 21.83
CA ASN A 146 -9.52 -18.51 21.28
C ASN A 146 -9.90 -19.11 19.91
N LYS A 147 -11.17 -19.04 19.53
CA LYS A 147 -11.71 -19.53 18.25
C LYS A 147 -11.97 -18.41 17.24
N VAL A 148 -11.27 -17.27 17.33
CA VAL A 148 -11.44 -16.19 16.35
C VAL A 148 -11.01 -16.67 14.97
N ASP A 149 -9.91 -17.39 14.87
CA ASP A 149 -9.35 -17.85 13.59
C ASP A 149 -10.31 -18.81 12.88
N GLU A 150 -10.86 -19.79 13.60
CA GLU A 150 -11.87 -20.74 13.07
C GLU A 150 -13.13 -20.01 12.58
N LYS A 151 -13.66 -19.08 13.38
CA LYS A 151 -14.85 -18.31 13.01
C LYS A 151 -14.57 -17.44 11.79
N PHE A 152 -13.38 -16.84 11.72
CA PHE A 152 -12.99 -15.99 10.60
C PHE A 152 -12.84 -16.82 9.32
N ALA A 153 -12.17 -17.97 9.38
CA ALA A 153 -12.04 -18.90 8.26
C ALA A 153 -13.41 -19.38 7.74
N MET A 154 -14.35 -19.67 8.65
CA MET A 154 -15.72 -20.03 8.28
C MET A 154 -16.46 -18.88 7.60
N ILE A 155 -16.30 -17.65 8.09
CA ILE A 155 -16.93 -16.48 7.46
C ILE A 155 -16.35 -16.23 6.06
N GLU A 156 -15.04 -16.42 5.91
CA GLU A 156 -14.37 -16.29 4.62
C GLU A 156 -14.88 -17.32 3.61
N SER A 157 -15.03 -18.59 4.00
CA SER A 157 -15.61 -19.61 3.12
C SER A 157 -17.06 -19.29 2.73
N MET A 158 -17.87 -18.79 3.67
CA MET A 158 -19.24 -18.34 3.38
C MET A 158 -19.28 -17.14 2.43
N LYS A 159 -18.34 -16.18 2.55
CA LYS A 159 -18.22 -15.05 1.62
C LYS A 159 -17.86 -15.54 0.21
N LYS A 160 -16.92 -16.49 0.08
CA LYS A 160 -16.54 -17.09 -1.20
C LYS A 160 -17.72 -17.81 -1.86
N LEU A 161 -18.44 -18.65 -1.11
CA LEU A 161 -19.64 -19.35 -1.60
C LEU A 161 -20.72 -18.36 -2.06
N LYS A 162 -20.97 -17.31 -1.28
CA LYS A 162 -21.92 -16.26 -1.66
C LYS A 162 -21.50 -15.58 -2.97
N GLY A 163 -20.21 -15.27 -3.15
CA GLY A 163 -19.68 -14.69 -4.38
C GLY A 163 -19.92 -15.59 -5.58
N PHE A 164 -19.53 -16.86 -5.47
CA PHE A 164 -19.73 -17.86 -6.51
C PHE A 164 -21.20 -18.01 -6.92
N LEU A 165 -22.12 -18.07 -5.95
CA LEU A 165 -23.56 -18.17 -6.25
C LEU A 165 -24.12 -16.90 -6.90
N LEU A 166 -23.60 -15.72 -6.55
CA LEU A 166 -23.99 -14.47 -7.19
C LEU A 166 -23.49 -14.40 -8.64
N GLU A 167 -22.28 -14.87 -8.91
CA GLU A 167 -21.73 -14.99 -10.27
C GLU A 167 -22.58 -15.95 -11.11
N LEU A 168 -22.93 -17.13 -10.57
CA LEU A 168 -23.82 -18.06 -11.26
C LEU A 168 -25.19 -17.45 -11.57
N LYS A 169 -25.76 -16.69 -10.61
CA LYS A 169 -27.02 -15.97 -10.82
C LYS A 169 -26.90 -14.90 -11.90
N ALA A 170 -25.78 -14.19 -11.99
CA ALA A 170 -25.57 -13.13 -12.98
C ALA A 170 -25.34 -13.68 -14.40
N ASN A 171 -24.85 -14.91 -14.51
CA ASN A 171 -24.59 -15.61 -15.77
C ASN A 171 -25.81 -16.41 -16.29
N LEU A 172 -26.94 -16.40 -15.57
CA LEU A 172 -28.19 -17.05 -15.95
C LEU A 172 -29.23 -16.01 -16.35
#